data_AF-A0A804LK83-F1
#
_entry.id   AF-A0A804LK83-F1
#
_cell.length_a   1.000
_cell.length_b   1.000
_cell.length_c   1.000
_cell.angle_alpha   90.00
_cell.angle_beta   90.00
_cell.angle_gamma   90.00
#
_symmetry.space_group_name_H-M   'P 1'
#
loop_
_entity.id
_entity.type
_entity.pdbx_description
1 polymer ?
#
loop_
_entity_poly.entity_id
_entity_poly.type
_entity_poly.pdbx_seq_one_letter_code
_entity_poly.pdbx_strand_id
1 'polypeptide(L)'
;MPWNRFMPFLSKCCTSTVQTSSSYSSFSSSFSPIQPWLFVGLGNPGEKYQSTRHNVGFDMIDAFAQSQGIPLTTHYFKALFGEGMVDGVPVLLAKPQTYMNLSGESVGPLAAYYKLPLNRVLVAFDDMDLPCGVLRLQPKGGSGRHNGLSG
;
A
#
# COMPACT_ATOMS: atom_id res chain seq x y z
N MET A 1 -10.64 13.57 16.53
CA MET A 1 -10.51 12.11 16.52
C MET A 1 -9.10 11.78 17.02
N PRO A 2 -8.93 11.23 18.24
CA PRO A 2 -7.66 11.26 18.97
C PRO A 2 -6.70 10.12 18.56
N TRP A 3 -5.40 10.43 18.57
CA TRP A 3 -4.23 9.67 18.07
C TRP A 3 -3.97 8.25 18.64
N ASN A 4 -4.86 7.67 19.45
CA ASN A 4 -4.51 6.54 20.33
C ASN A 4 -4.98 5.13 19.91
N ARG A 5 -5.35 4.88 18.64
CA ARG A 5 -5.96 3.58 18.27
C ARG A 5 -5.15 2.61 17.38
N PHE A 6 -3.93 2.94 16.93
CA PHE A 6 -3.23 2.13 15.90
C PHE A 6 -1.75 1.81 16.17
N MET A 7 -1.35 1.71 17.44
CA MET A 7 0.02 1.33 17.85
C MET A 7 0.26 -0.13 18.33
N PRO A 8 -0.67 -1.13 18.32
CA PRO A 8 -0.29 -2.44 18.86
C PRO A 8 0.51 -3.35 17.92
N PHE A 9 0.66 -3.06 16.62
CA PHE A 9 1.19 -4.05 15.67
C PHE A 9 2.71 -3.97 15.41
N LEU A 10 3.37 -2.84 15.70
CA LEU A 10 4.81 -2.67 15.43
C LEU A 10 5.73 -3.21 16.54
N SER A 11 5.19 -3.80 17.62
CA SER A 11 5.97 -4.09 18.84
C SER A 11 5.93 -5.55 19.35
N LYS A 12 5.32 -6.50 18.65
CA LYS A 12 5.10 -7.86 19.20
C LYS A 12 5.44 -8.98 18.23
N CYS A 13 6.73 -9.28 18.09
CA CYS A 13 7.18 -10.60 17.60
C CYS A 13 8.57 -10.91 18.17
N CYS A 14 8.63 -11.35 19.42
CA CYS A 14 9.76 -12.11 19.99
C CYS A 14 9.33 -12.65 21.36
N THR A 15 8.75 -13.86 21.37
CA THR A 15 8.58 -14.64 22.60
C THR A 15 9.22 -15.99 22.34
N SER A 16 10.49 -16.12 22.73
CA SER A 16 11.19 -17.40 22.83
C SER A 16 11.78 -17.51 24.22
N THR A 17 11.15 -18.33 25.06
CA THR A 17 11.63 -18.72 26.38
C THR A 17 12.80 -19.69 26.22
N VAL A 18 14.03 -19.25 26.54
CA VAL A 18 15.14 -20.15 26.90
C VAL A 18 15.89 -19.54 28.07
N GLN A 19 15.92 -20.27 29.18
CA GLN A 19 16.72 -19.97 30.38
C GLN A 19 18.18 -20.30 30.08
N THR A 20 19.11 -19.38 30.34
CA THR A 20 20.48 -19.68 30.77
C THR A 20 21.19 -18.40 31.20
N SER A 21 21.79 -18.47 32.38
CA SER A 21 22.52 -17.43 33.10
C SER A 21 23.84 -17.06 32.42
N SER A 22 24.00 -15.83 31.95
CA SER A 22 25.30 -15.16 31.80
C SER A 22 25.11 -13.68 31.41
N SER A 23 25.84 -12.81 32.12
CA SER A 23 26.25 -11.44 31.78
C SER A 23 25.43 -10.69 30.71
N TYR A 24 24.44 -9.88 31.14
CA TYR A 24 23.77 -8.91 30.26
C TYR A 24 24.75 -7.80 29.83
N SER A 25 25.42 -8.01 28.70
CA SER A 25 25.95 -6.90 27.90
C SER A 25 24.77 -6.28 27.14
N SER A 26 24.52 -5.00 27.37
CA SER A 26 23.39 -4.26 26.82
C SER A 26 23.60 -4.02 25.32
N PHE A 27 23.29 -5.01 24.49
CA PHE A 27 23.29 -4.84 23.04
C PHE A 27 22.01 -4.09 22.64
N SER A 28 22.09 -2.76 22.61
CA SER A 28 21.08 -1.91 21.97
C SER A 28 21.14 -2.16 20.47
N SER A 29 20.44 -3.18 19.99
CA SER A 29 20.16 -3.33 18.57
C SER A 29 19.18 -2.23 18.17
N SER A 30 19.66 -1.29 17.37
CA SER A 30 18.86 -0.26 16.73
C SER A 30 17.91 -0.89 15.71
N PHE A 31 16.80 -1.47 16.18
CA PHE A 31 15.73 -1.93 15.30
C PHE A 31 15.05 -0.70 14.69
N SER A 32 15.36 -0.42 13.42
CA SER A 32 14.59 0.54 12.64
C SER A 32 13.20 -0.05 12.43
N PRO A 33 12.11 0.68 12.72
CA PRO A 33 10.77 0.17 12.51
C PRO A 33 10.58 -0.17 11.03
N ILE A 34 10.13 -1.40 10.75
CA ILE A 34 9.84 -1.83 9.38
C ILE A 34 8.74 -0.92 8.83
N GLN A 35 9.08 -0.15 7.80
CA GLN A 35 8.12 0.76 7.18
C GLN A 35 7.12 -0.02 6.33
N PRO A 36 5.82 0.34 6.39
CA PRO A 36 4.83 -0.34 5.58
C PRO A 36 5.01 -0.07 4.09
N TRP A 37 4.52 -1.00 3.26
CA TRP A 37 4.22 -0.74 1.86
C TRP A 37 2.78 -0.26 1.71
N LEU A 38 2.55 0.70 0.84
CA LEU A 38 1.21 1.11 0.41
C LEU A 38 0.98 0.65 -1.03
N PHE A 39 -0.02 -0.22 -1.21
CA PHE A 39 -0.51 -0.65 -2.51
C PHE A 39 -1.82 0.09 -2.80
N VAL A 40 -1.83 0.85 -3.89
CA VAL A 40 -2.99 1.61 -4.34
C VAL A 40 -3.46 1.03 -5.66
N GLY A 41 -4.73 0.66 -5.72
CA GLY A 41 -5.41 0.32 -6.96
C GLY A 41 -6.21 1.51 -7.44
N LEU A 42 -5.94 1.99 -8.65
CA LEU A 42 -6.71 3.06 -9.26
C LEU A 42 -7.94 2.49 -9.99
N GLY A 43 -9.03 3.26 -10.00
CA GLY A 43 -10.31 2.87 -10.58
C GLY A 43 -11.39 3.91 -10.27
N ASN A 44 -12.60 3.69 -10.76
CA ASN A 44 -13.77 4.49 -10.45
C ASN A 44 -14.77 3.73 -9.55
N PRO A 45 -15.39 4.38 -8.55
CA PRO A 45 -16.38 3.76 -7.69
C PRO A 45 -17.75 3.64 -8.37
N GLY A 46 -18.48 2.58 -8.02
CA GLY A 46 -19.85 2.32 -8.47
C GLY A 46 -19.97 1.12 -9.42
N GLU A 47 -21.13 0.46 -9.39
CA GLU A 47 -21.40 -0.78 -10.12
C GLU A 47 -21.15 -0.66 -11.63
N LYS A 48 -21.47 0.50 -12.22
CA LYS A 48 -21.28 0.77 -13.65
C LYS A 48 -19.83 0.71 -14.14
N TYR A 49 -18.86 0.77 -13.23
CA TYR A 49 -17.42 0.69 -13.58
C TYR A 49 -16.80 -0.67 -13.22
N GLN A 50 -17.53 -1.54 -12.52
CA GLN A 50 -17.05 -2.88 -12.21
C GLN A 50 -16.73 -3.64 -13.50
N SER A 51 -15.63 -4.38 -13.50
CA SER A 51 -15.16 -5.16 -14.65
C SER A 51 -14.84 -4.36 -15.92
N THR A 52 -14.71 -3.03 -15.81
CA THR A 52 -14.14 -2.23 -16.90
C THR A 52 -12.61 -2.29 -16.85
N ARG A 53 -11.93 -2.15 -18.00
CA ARG A 53 -10.45 -2.15 -18.05
C ARG A 53 -9.84 -1.10 -17.11
N HIS A 54 -10.53 0.02 -16.95
CA HIS A 54 -10.11 1.14 -16.11
C HIS A 54 -10.18 0.85 -14.61
N ASN A 55 -10.83 -0.25 -14.20
CA ASN A 55 -10.91 -0.71 -12.83
C ASN A 55 -9.96 -1.88 -12.54
N VAL A 56 -9.06 -2.24 -13.47
CA VAL A 56 -8.09 -3.33 -13.27
C VAL A 56 -7.21 -3.12 -12.03
N GLY A 57 -6.94 -1.86 -11.66
CA GLY A 57 -6.23 -1.53 -10.43
C GLY A 57 -7.00 -1.94 -9.18
N PHE A 58 -8.32 -1.75 -9.15
CA PHE A 58 -9.17 -2.23 -8.07
C PHE A 58 -9.19 -3.76 -8.01
N ASP A 59 -9.34 -4.41 -9.17
CA ASP A 59 -9.38 -5.88 -9.27
C ASP A 59 -8.06 -6.50 -8.76
N MET A 60 -6.92 -5.87 -9.07
CA MET A 60 -5.62 -6.29 -8.56
C MET A 60 -5.53 -6.20 -7.03
N ILE A 61 -6.02 -5.10 -6.44
CA ILE A 61 -6.04 -4.93 -4.98
C ILE A 61 -6.98 -5.94 -4.33
N ASP A 62 -8.15 -6.19 -4.92
CA ASP A 62 -9.11 -7.17 -4.39
C ASP A 62 -8.55 -8.59 -4.43
N ALA A 63 -7.93 -8.99 -5.55
CA ALA A 63 -7.27 -10.28 -5.68
C ALA A 63 -6.10 -10.42 -4.68
N PHE A 64 -5.28 -9.37 -4.52
CA PHE A 64 -4.18 -9.38 -3.57
C PHE A 64 -4.67 -9.48 -2.12
N ALA A 65 -5.65 -8.64 -1.75
CA ALA A 65 -6.27 -8.64 -0.43
C ALA A 65 -6.86 -10.02 -0.09
N GLN A 66 -7.58 -10.63 -1.03
CA GLN A 66 -8.13 -11.98 -0.87
C GLN A 66 -7.02 -13.02 -0.68
N SER A 67 -5.94 -12.96 -1.48
CA SER A 67 -4.82 -13.92 -1.38
C SER A 67 -4.09 -13.85 -0.04
N GLN A 68 -4.03 -12.67 0.58
CA GLN A 68 -3.35 -12.42 1.85
C GLN A 68 -4.29 -12.42 3.07
N GLY A 69 -5.60 -12.62 2.87
CA GLY A 69 -6.60 -12.56 3.94
C GLY A 69 -6.75 -11.16 4.57
N ILE A 70 -6.51 -10.09 3.82
CA ILE A 70 -6.57 -8.70 4.30
C ILE A 70 -7.97 -8.13 4.04
N PRO A 71 -8.74 -7.77 5.09
CA PRO A 71 -10.07 -7.20 4.90
C PRO A 71 -10.00 -5.74 4.43
N LEU A 72 -10.63 -5.44 3.30
CA LEU A 72 -10.85 -4.08 2.79
C LEU A 72 -12.17 -3.53 3.31
N THR A 73 -12.27 -3.27 4.61
CA THR A 73 -13.53 -2.90 5.28
C THR A 73 -13.55 -1.48 5.83
N THR A 74 -12.40 -0.82 5.88
CA THR A 74 -12.28 0.50 6.49
C THR A 74 -12.42 1.58 5.43
N HIS A 75 -13.17 2.64 5.72
CA HIS A 75 -13.17 3.84 4.88
C HIS A 75 -12.25 4.88 5.51
N TYR A 76 -11.16 5.21 4.82
CA TYR A 76 -10.17 6.16 5.30
C TYR A 76 -9.60 6.99 4.15
N PHE A 77 -9.42 8.30 4.35
CA PHE A 77 -8.95 9.22 3.30
C PHE A 77 -9.67 9.08 1.96
N LYS A 78 -11.00 8.97 1.95
CA LYS A 78 -11.80 8.74 0.73
C LYS A 78 -11.42 7.46 -0.03
N ALA A 79 -10.79 6.46 0.60
CA ALA A 79 -10.50 5.14 0.04
C ALA A 79 -11.20 4.04 0.84
N LEU A 80 -11.48 2.93 0.17
CA LEU A 80 -11.68 1.64 0.82
C LEU A 80 -10.30 1.08 1.15
N PHE A 81 -10.10 0.69 2.40
CA PHE A 81 -8.80 0.54 3.00
C PHE A 81 -8.71 -0.73 3.85
N GLY A 82 -7.54 -1.35 3.85
CA GLY A 82 -7.22 -2.51 4.67
C GLY A 82 -5.75 -2.51 5.06
N GLU A 83 -5.46 -3.09 6.22
CA GLU A 83 -4.11 -3.26 6.75
C GLU A 83 -3.84 -4.73 7.02
N GLY A 84 -2.62 -5.18 6.76
CA GLY A 84 -2.22 -6.55 7.02
C GLY A 84 -0.71 -6.71 7.10
N MET A 85 -0.29 -7.97 7.13
CA MET A 85 1.11 -8.37 7.11
C MET A 85 1.33 -9.39 6.02
N VAL A 86 2.41 -9.21 5.25
CA VAL A 86 2.86 -10.15 4.23
C VAL A 86 4.33 -10.44 4.52
N ASP A 87 4.65 -11.70 4.80
CA ASP A 87 6.02 -12.15 5.12
C ASP A 87 6.74 -11.30 6.20
N GLY A 88 6.01 -10.89 7.24
CA GLY A 88 6.54 -10.06 8.32
C GLY A 88 6.67 -8.57 7.99
N VAL A 89 6.25 -8.14 6.80
CA VAL A 89 6.25 -6.74 6.37
C VAL A 89 4.82 -6.18 6.44
N PRO A 90 4.61 -5.03 7.12
CA PRO A 90 3.29 -4.40 7.14
C PRO A 90 2.92 -3.88 5.76
N VAL A 91 1.68 -4.12 5.35
CA VAL A 91 1.13 -3.67 4.08
C VAL A 91 -0.19 -2.93 4.29
N LEU A 92 -0.38 -1.88 3.52
CA LEU A 92 -1.57 -1.05 3.47
C LEU A 92 -2.15 -1.18 2.07
N LEU A 93 -3.43 -1.46 1.97
CA LEU A 93 -4.15 -1.58 0.71
C LEU A 93 -5.18 -0.46 0.62
N ALA A 94 -5.23 0.20 -0.53
CA ALA A 94 -6.15 1.31 -0.75
C ALA A 94 -6.79 1.26 -2.14
N LYS A 95 -8.12 1.42 -2.18
CA LYS A 95 -8.90 1.68 -3.39
C LYS A 95 -9.58 3.04 -3.24
N PRO A 96 -9.02 4.13 -3.80
CA PRO A 96 -9.63 5.45 -3.75
C PRO A 96 -11.08 5.39 -4.22
N GLN A 97 -12.03 5.73 -3.36
CA GLN A 97 -13.45 5.88 -3.68
C GLN A 97 -13.75 7.27 -4.25
N THR A 98 -12.75 7.85 -4.90
CA THR A 98 -12.82 9.07 -5.70
C THR A 98 -12.93 8.66 -7.16
N TYR A 99 -13.35 9.58 -8.02
CA TYR A 99 -13.12 9.39 -9.46
C TYR A 99 -11.61 9.35 -9.77
N MET A 100 -11.23 8.67 -10.85
CA MET A 100 -9.85 8.45 -11.26
C MET A 100 -9.03 9.75 -11.28
N ASN A 101 -9.60 10.82 -11.81
CA ASN A 101 -8.99 12.15 -11.91
C ASN A 101 -8.74 12.84 -10.54
N LEU A 102 -9.37 12.34 -9.47
CA LEU A 102 -9.27 12.87 -8.10
C LEU A 102 -8.58 11.89 -7.14
N SER A 103 -8.00 10.81 -7.65
CA SER A 103 -7.30 9.79 -6.85
C SER A 103 -6.17 10.38 -5.99
N GLY A 104 -5.51 11.45 -6.45
CA GLY A 104 -4.51 12.19 -5.68
C GLY A 104 -5.03 12.77 -4.35
N GLU A 105 -6.31 13.14 -4.28
CA GLU A 105 -6.93 13.64 -3.04
C GLU A 105 -7.08 12.56 -1.97
N SER A 106 -7.03 11.29 -2.35
CA SER A 106 -7.08 10.15 -1.44
C SER A 106 -5.67 9.67 -1.10
N VAL A 107 -4.85 9.41 -2.12
CA VAL A 107 -3.54 8.77 -1.98
C VAL A 107 -2.52 9.69 -1.28
N GLY A 108 -2.52 10.99 -1.60
CA GLY A 108 -1.58 11.95 -1.03
C GLY A 108 -1.70 12.04 0.50
N PRO A 109 -2.89 12.35 1.04
CA PRO A 109 -3.12 12.38 2.48
C PRO A 109 -2.84 11.04 3.18
N LEU A 110 -3.16 9.92 2.53
CA LEU A 110 -2.89 8.58 3.07
C LEU A 110 -1.39 8.33 3.22
N ALA A 111 -0.60 8.57 2.16
CA ALA A 111 0.85 8.41 2.20
C ALA A 111 1.52 9.36 3.22
N ALA A 112 1.03 10.61 3.31
CA ALA A 112 1.51 11.58 4.28
C ALA A 112 1.21 11.17 5.73
N TYR A 113 0.02 10.61 5.99
CA TYR A 113 -0.39 10.14 7.31
C TYR A 113 0.51 9.02 7.85
N TYR A 114 0.86 8.04 7.00
CA TYR A 114 1.79 6.97 7.35
C TYR A 114 3.27 7.36 7.20
N LYS A 115 3.56 8.61 6.80
CA LYS A 115 4.91 9.13 6.58
C LYS A 115 5.73 8.25 5.62
N LEU A 116 5.07 7.75 4.57
CA LEU A 116 5.69 6.83 3.64
C LEU A 116 6.60 7.56 2.65
N PRO A 117 7.85 7.09 2.46
CA PRO A 117 8.64 7.54 1.33
C PRO A 117 8.05 7.01 0.02
N LEU A 118 8.26 7.72 -1.09
CA LEU A 118 7.68 7.36 -2.40
C LEU A 118 8.09 5.95 -2.88
N ASN A 119 9.26 5.46 -2.47
CA ASN A 119 9.73 4.11 -2.80
C ASN A 119 9.00 2.99 -2.02
N ARG A 120 8.05 3.35 -1.14
CA ARG A 120 7.15 2.42 -0.42
C ARG A 120 5.71 2.50 -0.93
N VAL A 121 5.45 3.26 -1.99
CA VAL A 121 4.13 3.39 -2.59
C VAL A 121 4.14 2.72 -3.97
N LEU A 122 3.30 1.71 -4.14
CA LEU A 122 3.05 1.07 -5.43
C LEU A 122 1.64 1.42 -5.89
N VAL A 123 1.51 1.90 -7.12
CA VAL A 123 0.23 2.28 -7.71
C VAL A 123 -0.02 1.37 -8.92
N ALA A 124 -1.15 0.67 -8.91
CA ALA A 124 -1.64 -0.17 -9.99
C ALA A 124 -2.75 0.55 -10.75
N PHE A 125 -2.61 0.66 -12.07
CA PHE A 125 -3.55 1.33 -12.96
C PHE A 125 -3.53 0.68 -14.35
N ASP A 126 -4.52 0.99 -15.18
CA ASP A 126 -4.58 0.54 -16.57
C ASP A 126 -3.62 1.34 -17.45
N ASP A 127 -2.80 0.64 -18.23
CA ASP A 127 -1.93 1.25 -19.23
C ASP A 127 -2.39 0.82 -20.62
N MET A 128 -2.83 1.79 -21.44
CA MET A 128 -3.28 1.53 -22.81
C MET A 128 -2.14 1.19 -23.76
N ASP A 129 -0.90 1.52 -23.40
CA ASP A 129 0.29 1.25 -24.22
C ASP A 129 0.80 -0.19 -24.05
N LEU A 130 0.29 -0.93 -23.07
CA LEU A 130 0.64 -2.32 -22.83
C LEU A 130 -0.36 -3.27 -23.51
N PRO A 131 0.11 -4.34 -24.18
CA PRO A 131 -0.77 -5.40 -24.63
C PRO A 131 -1.55 -6.01 -23.46
N CYS A 132 -2.78 -6.45 -23.73
CA CYS A 132 -3.62 -7.08 -22.70
C CYS A 132 -2.90 -8.27 -22.05
N GLY A 133 -2.88 -8.30 -20.71
CA GLY A 133 -2.20 -9.35 -19.92
C GLY A 133 -0.72 -9.07 -19.62
N VAL A 134 -0.17 -7.96 -20.12
CA VAL A 134 1.21 -7.54 -19.80
C VAL A 134 1.21 -6.63 -18.59
N LEU A 135 2.00 -6.97 -17.58
CA LEU A 135 2.28 -6.12 -16.42
C LEU A 135 3.67 -5.52 -16.54
N ARG A 136 3.78 -4.22 -16.22
CA ARG A 136 5.06 -3.50 -16.20
C ARG A 136 5.23 -2.78 -14.88
N LEU A 137 6.33 -3.05 -14.18
CA LEU A 137 6.69 -2.36 -12.94
C LEU A 137 7.70 -1.26 -13.26
N GLN A 138 7.39 -0.02 -12.89
CA GLN A 138 8.22 1.15 -13.18
C GLN A 138 8.58 1.87 -11.86
N PRO A 139 9.87 2.08 -11.53
CA PRO A 139 10.26 2.73 -10.27
C PRO A 139 9.95 4.24 -10.24
N LYS A 140 9.77 4.84 -11.42
CA LYS A 140 9.29 6.22 -11.58
C LYS A 140 8.29 6.23 -12.72
N GLY A 141 7.14 6.88 -12.50
CA GLY A 141 6.18 7.13 -13.55
C GLY A 141 6.76 8.12 -14.55
N GLY A 142 7.15 7.63 -15.72
CA GLY A 142 7.34 8.49 -16.89
C GLY A 142 5.97 8.82 -17.44
N SER A 143 5.69 10.11 -17.68
CA SER A 143 4.55 10.51 -18.51
C SER A 143 4.69 9.81 -19.86
N GLY A 144 3.82 8.85 -20.16
CA GLY A 144 3.80 8.02 -21.38
C GLY A 144 3.55 8.77 -22.68
N ARG A 145 4.12 9.97 -22.85
CA ARG A 145 4.19 10.67 -24.13
C ARG A 145 5.65 11.01 -24.37
N HIS A 146 6.26 10.25 -25.29
CA HIS A 146 7.36 10.74 -26.11
C HIS A 146 7.09 12.20 -26.48
N ASN A 147 7.93 13.09 -25.99
CA ASN A 147 8.39 14.32 -26.64
C ASN A 147 9.60 14.79 -25.81
N GLY A 148 10.69 15.10 -26.49
CA GLY A 148 11.97 15.45 -25.88
C GLY A 148 11.93 16.64 -24.91
N LEU A 149 13.13 16.93 -24.38
CA LEU A 149 13.45 17.96 -23.39
C LEU A 149 13.03 17.59 -21.96
N SER A 150 13.79 17.78 -20.89
CA SER A 150 15.17 18.17 -20.61
C SER A 150 15.27 18.10 -19.08
N GLY A 151 16.34 17.54 -18.52
CA GLY A 151 16.65 17.63 -17.08
C GLY A 151 16.63 16.31 -16.33
#